data_AF-A0A484N3L4-F1
#
_entry.id   AF-A0A484N3L4-F1
#
_cell.length_a   1.000
_cell.length_b   1.000
_cell.length_c   1.000
_cell.angle_alpha   90.00
_cell.angle_beta   90.00
_cell.angle_gamma   90.00
#
_symmetry.space_group_name_H-M   'P 1'
#
loop_
_entity.id
_entity.type
_entity.pdbx_description
1 polymer ?
#
loop_
_entity_poly.entity_id
_entity_poly.type
_entity_poly.pdbx_seq_one_letter_code
_entity_poly.pdbx_strand_id
1 'polypeptide(L)'
;MVPQPTHRPQAGANVTRPNQRSRFAATGLIDADHVPPLLEIAYAYPLHTVPSRDVNTYVPDSQMMFHVLGLCDQLMVSTARFTQGCPPWLPVVSQLYTSILWITHILKVQVNAGYGFHFRALLDDLFALQLDQCMIPGPLVPFFQSVTAVHGPHPWIGDITPILPPYVHLWEPNQQSIGENFSHQVPFPALMLDQLFLFATAQADDPEESLYQTFKWYNNTFALDFGKSPRSYYLGPQMCCSPYVSQRKFDAARRFWSQHIRTYARTDLSRGSLPLDSYHKFLGLKTQRGAPQTSWFSQVSQAMQVYCQYFSESTALASISTTGTGASAVFGKPIADNAVSGWLHPNDDHLIGFPSTRTTPLRAMPDELVMCFQHSHHGIDERAETYAIVSHTNIDWAGIRRGAPHRVDIQQRRLNRSGGYWDRDPHRFSGPVSLANQYNQCIVSVYHRQ
;
A
#
# COMPACT_ATOMS: atom_id res chain seq x y z
N MET A 1 -4.19 32.68 -87.04
CA MET A 1 -4.41 31.23 -87.26
C MET A 1 -4.56 30.57 -85.89
N VAL A 2 -5.73 29.97 -85.66
CA VAL A 2 -6.12 29.09 -84.52
C VAL A 2 -5.58 27.66 -84.80
N PRO A 3 -5.42 26.68 -83.85
CA PRO A 3 -5.79 26.60 -82.42
C PRO A 3 -4.73 26.08 -81.42
N GLN A 4 -5.12 26.19 -80.14
CA GLN A 4 -4.86 25.39 -78.92
C GLN A 4 -4.70 23.84 -79.12
N PRO A 5 -4.14 23.05 -78.15
CA PRO A 5 -4.76 22.91 -76.82
C PRO A 5 -3.84 22.83 -75.59
N THR A 6 -4.54 23.08 -74.48
CA THR A 6 -4.26 23.03 -73.04
C THR A 6 -3.61 21.75 -72.51
N HIS A 7 -2.68 21.88 -71.55
CA HIS A 7 -2.56 20.96 -70.41
C HIS A 7 -2.01 21.66 -69.17
N ARG A 8 -2.81 21.64 -68.09
CA ARG A 8 -2.42 21.98 -66.71
C ARG A 8 -1.63 20.80 -66.09
N PRO A 9 -0.63 21.03 -65.22
CA PRO A 9 -0.27 20.05 -64.19
C PRO A 9 -1.16 20.25 -62.97
N GLN A 10 -1.88 19.19 -62.59
CA GLN A 10 -2.65 19.09 -61.36
C GLN A 10 -1.75 18.87 -60.14
N ALA A 11 -2.23 19.35 -59.00
CA ALA A 11 -1.65 19.22 -57.67
C ALA A 11 -1.38 17.76 -57.26
N GLY A 12 -0.32 17.59 -56.47
CA GLY A 12 0.15 16.31 -55.95
C GLY A 12 -0.91 15.54 -55.18
N ALA A 13 -1.03 14.26 -55.56
CA ALA A 13 -1.97 13.31 -55.01
C ALA A 13 -1.63 12.92 -53.55
N ASN A 14 -2.66 12.91 -52.72
CA ASN A 14 -2.69 12.21 -51.43
C ASN A 14 -2.41 10.72 -51.65
N VAL A 15 -1.35 10.21 -51.03
CA VAL A 15 -1.05 8.79 -50.94
C VAL A 15 -1.97 8.16 -49.90
N THR A 16 -3.15 7.70 -50.34
CA THR A 16 -4.03 6.85 -49.53
C THR A 16 -3.50 5.42 -49.62
N ARG A 17 -2.98 4.88 -48.50
CA ARG A 17 -2.56 3.47 -48.40
C ARG A 17 -3.78 2.56 -48.62
N PRO A 18 -3.65 1.44 -49.36
CA PRO A 18 -4.76 0.52 -49.55
C PRO A 18 -5.04 -0.22 -48.23
N ASN A 19 -6.31 -0.17 -47.82
CA ASN A 19 -6.86 -1.02 -46.77
C ASN A 19 -6.62 -2.49 -47.13
N GLN A 20 -5.60 -3.10 -46.53
CA GLN A 20 -5.48 -4.54 -46.41
C GLN A 20 -6.64 -5.02 -45.53
N ARG A 21 -7.72 -5.47 -46.19
CA ARG A 21 -8.69 -6.38 -45.58
C ARG A 21 -7.92 -7.63 -45.13
N SER A 22 -7.61 -7.71 -43.84
CA SER A 22 -7.17 -8.96 -43.24
C SER A 22 -8.31 -9.96 -43.37
N ARG A 23 -8.16 -10.90 -44.30
CA ARG A 23 -8.91 -12.14 -44.34
C ARG A 23 -8.49 -12.96 -43.11
N PHE A 24 -9.18 -12.78 -42.00
CA PHE A 24 -9.19 -13.82 -40.97
C PHE A 24 -10.14 -14.93 -41.44
N ALA A 25 -9.54 -16.09 -41.69
CA ALA A 25 -10.22 -17.31 -42.05
C ALA A 25 -11.24 -17.68 -40.96
N ALA A 26 -12.51 -17.78 -41.36
CA ALA A 26 -13.55 -18.38 -40.54
C ALA A 26 -13.32 -19.91 -40.52
N THR A 27 -12.61 -20.39 -39.51
CA THR A 27 -12.70 -21.80 -39.08
C THR A 27 -13.84 -21.91 -38.08
N GLY A 28 -15.01 -22.29 -38.57
CA GLY A 28 -16.21 -22.57 -37.80
C GLY A 28 -17.39 -22.83 -38.72
N LEU A 29 -17.56 -24.10 -39.12
CA LEU A 29 -18.74 -24.58 -39.82
C LEU A 29 -19.98 -24.38 -38.92
N ILE A 30 -20.79 -23.38 -39.25
CA ILE A 30 -22.19 -23.29 -38.84
C ILE A 30 -22.96 -23.23 -40.15
N ASP A 31 -23.87 -24.17 -40.36
CA ASP A 31 -24.80 -24.18 -41.50
C ASP A 31 -25.42 -22.78 -41.62
N ALA A 32 -25.16 -22.14 -42.77
CA ALA A 32 -25.61 -20.78 -43.08
C ALA A 32 -27.07 -20.73 -43.53
N ASP A 33 -27.84 -21.80 -43.29
CA ASP A 33 -29.24 -21.89 -43.71
C ASP A 33 -30.18 -21.59 -42.53
N HIS A 34 -30.83 -20.44 -42.64
CA HIS A 34 -31.91 -19.90 -41.80
C HIS A 34 -31.50 -19.12 -40.55
N VAL A 35 -30.80 -18.00 -40.77
CA VAL A 35 -31.05 -16.83 -39.91
C VAL A 35 -32.51 -16.38 -40.19
N PRO A 36 -33.41 -16.33 -39.20
CA PRO A 36 -34.78 -15.88 -39.41
C PRO A 36 -34.82 -14.51 -40.13
N PRO A 37 -35.65 -14.32 -41.18
CA PRO A 37 -35.66 -13.09 -41.99
C PRO A 37 -35.87 -11.80 -41.19
N LEU A 38 -36.52 -11.90 -40.02
CA LEU A 38 -36.71 -10.75 -39.12
C LEU A 38 -35.38 -10.26 -38.51
N LEU A 39 -34.39 -11.14 -38.32
CA LEU A 39 -33.07 -10.77 -37.82
C LEU A 39 -32.21 -10.07 -38.87
N GLU A 40 -32.49 -10.25 -40.17
CA GLU A 40 -31.83 -9.50 -41.24
C GLU A 40 -32.15 -8.00 -41.15
N ILE A 41 -33.33 -7.63 -40.63
CA ILE A 41 -33.69 -6.23 -40.37
C ILE A 41 -32.76 -5.61 -39.32
N ALA A 42 -32.42 -6.38 -38.28
CA ALA A 42 -31.52 -5.93 -37.22
C ALA A 42 -30.05 -5.89 -37.65
N TYR A 43 -29.66 -6.67 -38.67
CA TYR A 43 -28.29 -6.68 -39.20
C TYR A 43 -27.83 -5.32 -39.75
N ALA A 44 -28.76 -4.48 -40.22
CA ALA A 44 -28.48 -3.11 -40.65
C ALA A 44 -28.11 -2.15 -39.51
N TYR A 45 -28.26 -2.57 -38.25
CA TYR A 45 -28.02 -1.76 -37.05
C TYR A 45 -26.94 -2.42 -36.17
N PRO A 46 -25.67 -2.39 -36.60
CA PRO A 46 -24.59 -3.01 -35.82
C PRO A 46 -24.48 -2.37 -34.44
N LEU A 47 -24.41 -3.21 -33.41
CA LEU A 47 -24.10 -2.76 -32.06
C LEU A 47 -22.69 -2.17 -32.05
N HIS A 48 -22.52 -1.09 -31.29
CA HIS A 48 -21.21 -0.50 -31.04
C HIS A 48 -20.96 -0.47 -29.53
N THR A 49 -19.69 -0.61 -29.17
CA THR A 49 -19.24 -0.46 -27.79
C THR A 49 -18.89 1.00 -27.53
N VAL A 50 -19.51 1.59 -26.51
CA VAL A 50 -19.08 2.91 -26.01
C VAL A 50 -17.88 2.70 -25.09
N PRO A 51 -16.68 3.19 -25.43
CA PRO A 51 -15.53 3.06 -24.56
C PRO A 51 -15.71 3.93 -23.32
N SER A 52 -15.35 3.39 -22.15
CA SER A 52 -15.21 4.15 -20.91
C SER A 52 -13.78 4.66 -20.85
N ARG A 53 -13.63 5.95 -20.59
CA ARG A 53 -12.33 6.58 -20.33
C ARG A 53 -12.09 6.78 -18.84
N ASP A 54 -13.06 6.44 -18.01
CA ASP A 54 -12.99 6.70 -16.58
C ASP A 54 -12.09 5.67 -15.92
N VAL A 55 -11.13 6.17 -15.15
CA VAL A 55 -10.22 5.34 -14.38
C VAL A 55 -10.94 4.80 -13.15
N ASN A 56 -10.67 3.54 -12.84
CA ASN A 56 -11.11 2.89 -11.62
C ASN A 56 -9.94 2.89 -10.64
N THR A 57 -10.18 3.37 -9.43
CA THR A 57 -9.13 3.51 -8.42
C THR A 57 -9.45 2.72 -7.16
N TYR A 58 -8.43 2.36 -6.40
CA TYR A 58 -8.57 1.79 -5.06
C TYR A 58 -7.40 2.19 -4.17
N VAL A 59 -7.61 2.29 -2.87
CA VAL A 59 -6.56 2.51 -1.86
C VAL A 59 -6.03 1.15 -1.41
N PRO A 60 -4.74 0.85 -1.61
CA PRO A 60 -4.20 -0.45 -1.23
C PRO A 60 -4.13 -0.65 0.29
N ASP A 61 -4.60 -1.80 0.77
CA ASP A 61 -4.48 -2.20 2.16
C ASP A 61 -3.10 -2.84 2.44
N SER A 62 -2.44 -2.37 3.50
CA SER A 62 -1.12 -2.85 3.91
C SER A 62 -1.13 -3.57 5.26
N GLN A 63 -2.27 -3.76 5.93
CA GLN A 63 -2.35 -4.41 7.24
C GLN A 63 -1.80 -5.84 7.19
N MET A 64 -2.13 -6.61 6.15
CA MET A 64 -1.60 -7.97 5.97
C MET A 64 -0.09 -7.97 5.68
N MET A 65 0.38 -7.03 4.86
CA MET A 65 1.82 -6.87 4.59
C MET A 65 2.59 -6.58 5.88
N PHE A 66 2.05 -5.73 6.76
CA PHE A 66 2.66 -5.43 8.05
C PHE A 66 2.58 -6.62 9.00
N HIS A 67 1.50 -7.40 8.99
CA HIS A 67 1.46 -8.65 9.74
C HIS A 67 2.60 -9.61 9.31
N VAL A 68 2.79 -9.80 8.00
CA VAL A 68 3.89 -10.61 7.45
C VAL A 68 5.25 -10.01 7.82
N LEU A 69 5.41 -8.68 7.76
CA LEU A 69 6.62 -8.00 8.20
C LEU A 69 6.91 -8.26 9.69
N GLY A 70 5.88 -8.26 10.54
CA GLY A 70 5.99 -8.59 11.96
C GLY A 70 6.50 -10.02 12.20
N LEU A 71 6.07 -10.99 11.38
CA LEU A 71 6.61 -12.36 11.42
C LEU A 71 8.08 -12.39 11.01
N CYS A 72 8.46 -11.68 9.94
CA CYS A 72 9.86 -11.53 9.53
C CYS A 72 10.71 -10.91 10.64
N ASP A 73 10.21 -9.85 11.29
CA ASP A 73 10.91 -9.19 12.39
C ASP A 73 11.10 -10.13 13.58
N GLN A 74 10.10 -10.94 13.95
CA GLN A 74 10.23 -11.95 15.00
C GLN A 74 11.33 -12.98 14.70
N LEU A 75 11.43 -13.43 13.46
CA LEU A 75 12.53 -14.31 13.03
C LEU A 75 13.88 -13.61 13.19
N MET A 76 13.98 -12.35 12.76
CA MET A 76 15.23 -11.59 12.90
C MET A 76 15.61 -11.33 14.36
N VAL A 77 14.66 -11.15 15.27
CA VAL A 77 14.93 -11.07 16.72
C VAL A 77 15.58 -12.36 17.23
N SER A 78 15.16 -13.52 16.71
CA SER A 78 15.73 -14.83 17.09
C SER A 78 17.11 -15.10 16.46
N THR A 79 17.47 -14.38 15.39
CA THR A 79 18.74 -14.57 14.67
C THR A 79 19.89 -13.80 15.35
N ALA A 80 20.68 -14.52 16.16
CA ALA A 80 21.77 -13.94 16.97
C ALA A 80 22.83 -13.19 16.14
N ARG A 81 23.23 -13.72 14.97
CA ARG A 81 24.20 -13.07 14.08
C ARG A 81 23.73 -11.69 13.62
N PHE A 82 22.45 -11.58 13.27
CA PHE A 82 21.86 -10.33 12.83
C PHE A 82 21.71 -9.32 13.97
N THR A 83 21.14 -9.73 15.10
CA THR A 83 20.91 -8.82 16.23
C THR A 83 22.21 -8.24 16.79
N GLN A 84 23.32 -8.99 16.73
CA GLN A 84 24.65 -8.52 17.11
C GLN A 84 25.31 -7.66 16.01
N GLY A 85 25.14 -8.04 14.74
CA GLY A 85 25.80 -7.40 13.59
C GLY A 85 25.10 -6.15 13.04
N CYS A 86 23.83 -5.91 13.37
CA CYS A 86 23.07 -4.75 12.87
C CYS A 86 22.56 -3.86 14.01
N PRO A 87 23.40 -3.15 14.77
CA PRO A 87 22.99 -2.25 15.86
C PRO A 87 21.81 -1.31 15.56
N PRO A 88 21.73 -0.59 14.42
CA PRO A 88 20.64 0.35 14.13
C PRO A 88 19.25 -0.29 14.07
N TRP A 89 19.17 -1.59 13.75
CA TRP A 89 17.87 -2.20 13.48
C TRP A 89 17.01 -2.36 14.74
N LEU A 90 15.71 -2.06 14.60
CA LEU A 90 14.60 -2.43 15.48
C LEU A 90 13.39 -2.72 14.57
N PRO A 91 12.34 -3.43 15.03
CA PRO A 91 11.17 -3.65 14.18
C PRO A 91 10.49 -2.35 13.72
N VAL A 92 10.52 -1.27 14.54
CA VAL A 92 10.03 0.06 14.10
C VAL A 92 10.82 0.64 12.91
N VAL A 93 12.09 0.26 12.75
CA VAL A 93 12.93 0.63 11.60
C VAL A 93 12.48 -0.14 10.35
N SER A 94 12.19 -1.44 10.47
CA SER A 94 11.60 -2.23 9.38
C SER A 94 10.27 -1.64 8.93
N GLN A 95 9.40 -1.32 9.89
CA GLN A 95 8.08 -0.72 9.63
C GLN A 95 8.22 0.61 8.91
N LEU A 96 9.08 1.52 9.40
CA LEU A 96 9.32 2.82 8.79
C LEU A 96 9.84 2.69 7.35
N TYR A 97 10.83 1.84 7.14
CA TYR A 97 11.39 1.58 5.81
C TYR A 97 10.34 1.06 4.83
N THR A 98 9.63 -0.01 5.20
CA THR A 98 8.60 -0.63 4.37
C THR A 98 7.47 0.35 4.07
N SER A 99 7.12 1.23 5.02
CA SER A 99 6.12 2.28 4.81
C SER A 99 6.51 3.25 3.70
N ILE A 100 7.76 3.71 3.71
CA ILE A 100 8.27 4.62 2.68
C ILE A 100 8.27 3.91 1.32
N LEU A 101 8.77 2.66 1.26
CA LEU A 101 8.78 1.90 0.00
C LEU A 101 7.37 1.66 -0.54
N TRP A 102 6.42 1.29 0.33
CA TRP A 102 5.03 1.05 -0.04
C TRP A 102 4.38 2.27 -0.67
N ILE A 103 4.47 3.42 0.01
CA ILE A 103 3.92 4.68 -0.50
C ILE A 103 4.63 5.09 -1.80
N THR A 104 5.96 4.98 -1.85
CA THR A 104 6.74 5.27 -3.07
C THR A 104 6.30 4.40 -4.23
N HIS A 105 6.03 3.10 -4.02
CA HIS A 105 5.56 2.20 -5.07
C HIS A 105 4.18 2.59 -5.59
N ILE A 106 3.23 2.92 -4.71
CA ILE A 106 1.90 3.41 -5.13
C ILE A 106 2.02 4.66 -6.00
N LEU A 107 2.84 5.63 -5.57
CA LEU A 107 3.11 6.85 -6.34
C LEU A 107 3.77 6.55 -7.69
N LYS A 108 4.75 5.64 -7.71
CA LYS A 108 5.42 5.16 -8.93
C LYS A 108 4.40 4.57 -9.92
N VAL A 109 3.47 3.73 -9.44
CA VAL A 109 2.39 3.16 -10.26
C VAL A 109 1.46 4.24 -10.80
N GLN A 110 0.97 5.15 -9.95
CA GLN A 110 0.08 6.23 -10.36
C GLN A 110 0.69 7.14 -11.43
N VAL A 111 1.96 7.55 -11.23
CA VAL A 111 2.68 8.42 -12.17
C VAL A 111 2.90 7.68 -13.49
N ASN A 112 3.35 6.42 -13.46
CA ASN A 112 3.60 5.63 -14.67
C ASN A 112 2.33 5.29 -15.46
N ALA A 113 1.21 5.10 -14.77
CA ALA A 113 -0.09 4.89 -15.41
C ALA A 113 -0.70 6.18 -16.00
N GLY A 114 -0.08 7.35 -15.78
CA GLY A 114 -0.55 8.64 -16.28
C GLY A 114 -1.60 9.34 -15.42
N TYR A 115 -2.00 8.75 -14.29
CA TYR A 115 -3.04 9.29 -13.39
C TYR A 115 -2.48 10.10 -12.20
N GLY A 116 -1.15 10.11 -12.02
CA GLY A 116 -0.48 10.68 -10.85
C GLY A 116 0.40 11.91 -11.10
N PHE A 117 0.19 12.68 -12.16
CA PHE A 117 1.13 13.77 -12.55
C PHE A 117 1.50 14.74 -11.42
N HIS A 118 0.53 15.09 -10.55
CA HIS A 118 0.74 15.97 -9.41
C HIS A 118 1.72 15.41 -8.35
N PHE A 119 1.95 14.10 -8.34
CA PHE A 119 2.93 13.45 -7.46
C PHE A 119 4.34 13.40 -8.04
N ARG A 120 4.55 13.83 -9.29
CA ARG A 120 5.84 13.67 -9.97
C ARG A 120 7.00 14.29 -9.19
N ALA A 121 6.84 15.53 -8.72
CA ALA A 121 7.87 16.21 -7.94
C ALA A 121 8.20 15.49 -6.62
N LEU A 122 7.18 14.96 -5.93
CA LEU A 122 7.38 14.16 -4.72
C LEU A 122 8.12 12.85 -5.05
N LEU A 123 7.78 12.19 -6.15
CA LEU A 123 8.43 10.96 -6.58
C LEU A 123 9.90 11.19 -6.98
N ASP A 124 10.19 12.31 -7.65
CA ASP A 124 11.57 12.70 -8.00
C ASP A 124 12.39 12.97 -6.72
N ASP A 125 11.82 13.65 -5.71
CA ASP A 125 12.46 13.83 -4.39
C ASP A 125 12.72 12.50 -3.67
N LEU A 126 11.81 11.53 -3.80
CA LEU A 126 11.96 10.18 -3.25
C LEU A 126 13.09 9.41 -3.96
N PHE A 127 13.16 9.47 -5.29
CA PHE A 127 14.24 8.83 -6.04
C PHE A 127 15.60 9.50 -5.85
N ALA A 128 15.65 10.79 -5.48
CA ALA A 128 16.88 11.42 -5.03
C ALA A 128 17.47 10.76 -3.75
N LEU A 129 16.65 10.03 -2.99
CA LEU A 129 17.08 9.21 -1.85
C LEU A 129 17.46 7.78 -2.22
N GLN A 130 17.56 7.45 -3.52
CA GLN A 130 17.87 6.11 -4.03
C GLN A 130 16.85 5.03 -3.60
N LEU A 131 15.58 5.44 -3.45
CA LEU A 131 14.49 4.53 -3.07
C LEU A 131 14.21 3.44 -4.12
N ASP A 132 14.56 3.67 -5.38
CA ASP A 132 14.48 2.68 -6.45
C ASP A 132 15.48 1.51 -6.25
N GLN A 133 16.63 1.79 -5.65
CA GLN A 133 17.68 0.80 -5.36
C GLN A 133 17.45 0.05 -4.04
N CYS A 134 16.50 0.51 -3.24
CA CYS A 134 16.16 -0.12 -1.96
C CYS A 134 15.55 -1.51 -2.17
N MET A 135 16.04 -2.47 -1.37
CA MET A 135 15.62 -3.86 -1.42
C MET A 135 14.33 -4.07 -0.62
N ILE A 136 13.38 -4.78 -1.21
CA ILE A 136 12.19 -5.29 -0.54
C ILE A 136 12.53 -6.70 -0.02
N PRO A 137 12.29 -7.01 1.27
CA PRO A 137 12.44 -8.36 1.78
C PRO A 137 11.59 -9.36 0.98
N GLY A 138 12.16 -10.51 0.62
CA GLY A 138 11.51 -11.53 -0.23
C GLY A 138 10.03 -11.83 0.09
N PRO A 139 9.67 -12.15 1.34
CA PRO A 139 8.28 -12.40 1.73
C PRO A 139 7.29 -11.27 1.41
N LEU A 140 7.78 -10.04 1.27
CA LEU A 140 6.95 -8.86 0.98
C LEU A 140 6.85 -8.56 -0.51
N VAL A 141 7.71 -9.14 -1.35
CA VAL A 141 7.72 -8.91 -2.80
C VAL A 141 6.35 -9.16 -3.45
N PRO A 142 5.60 -10.25 -3.11
CA PRO A 142 4.28 -10.47 -3.69
C PRO A 142 3.26 -9.36 -3.41
N PHE A 143 3.37 -8.67 -2.28
CA PHE A 143 2.50 -7.54 -1.94
C PHE A 143 2.76 -6.32 -2.83
N PHE A 144 4.02 -6.06 -3.15
CA PHE A 144 4.38 -4.99 -4.08
C PHE A 144 3.98 -5.36 -5.51
N GLN A 145 4.13 -6.63 -5.91
CA GLN A 145 3.74 -7.11 -7.24
C GLN A 145 2.22 -7.14 -7.47
N SER A 146 1.40 -7.26 -6.42
CA SER A 146 -0.05 -7.17 -6.56
C SER A 146 -0.55 -5.73 -6.75
N VAL A 147 0.21 -4.73 -6.29
CA VAL A 147 -0.14 -3.31 -6.43
C VAL A 147 0.42 -2.76 -7.74
N THR A 148 -0.42 -2.78 -8.76
CA THR A 148 -0.03 -2.42 -10.14
C THR A 148 -1.19 -1.82 -10.92
N ALA A 149 -0.90 -1.04 -11.95
CA ALA A 149 -1.92 -0.56 -12.87
C ALA A 149 -2.24 -1.65 -13.90
N VAL A 150 -3.53 -1.88 -14.15
CA VAL A 150 -4.01 -2.86 -15.12
C VAL A 150 -4.83 -2.11 -16.14
N HIS A 151 -4.51 -2.31 -17.42
CA HIS A 151 -5.33 -1.74 -18.48
C HIS A 151 -6.72 -2.34 -18.43
N GLY A 152 -7.73 -1.49 -18.61
CA GLY A 152 -9.11 -1.91 -18.66
C GLY A 152 -9.26 -3.08 -19.63
N PRO A 153 -9.71 -4.26 -19.19
CA PRO A 153 -9.65 -5.46 -20.03
C PRO A 153 -10.60 -5.40 -21.22
N HIS A 154 -11.56 -4.49 -21.12
CA HIS A 154 -12.47 -4.15 -22.17
C HIS A 154 -12.50 -2.63 -22.36
N PRO A 155 -12.71 -2.13 -23.59
CA PRO A 155 -12.77 -0.70 -23.87
C PRO A 155 -13.79 0.07 -23.02
N TRP A 156 -14.81 -0.60 -22.48
CA TRP A 156 -15.89 -0.01 -21.67
C TRP A 156 -15.65 -0.06 -20.14
N ILE A 157 -14.50 -0.52 -19.66
CA ILE A 157 -14.18 -0.56 -18.20
C ILE A 157 -13.29 0.60 -17.79
N GLY A 158 -12.33 0.99 -18.64
CA GLY A 158 -11.26 1.91 -18.26
C GLY A 158 -10.20 1.24 -17.37
N ASP A 159 -9.07 1.89 -17.14
CA ASP A 159 -7.96 1.29 -16.38
C ASP A 159 -8.31 1.10 -14.90
N ILE A 160 -7.63 0.16 -14.24
CA ILE A 160 -7.70 -0.05 -12.79
C ILE A 160 -6.33 0.27 -12.20
N THR A 161 -6.25 1.22 -11.27
CA THR A 161 -4.98 1.68 -10.70
C THR A 161 -5.07 1.89 -9.18
N PRO A 162 -4.04 1.48 -8.41
CA PRO A 162 -3.95 1.85 -7.00
C PRO A 162 -3.75 3.36 -6.86
N ILE A 163 -4.25 3.94 -5.78
CA ILE A 163 -4.07 5.36 -5.48
C ILE A 163 -3.64 5.61 -4.04
N LEU A 164 -2.76 6.60 -3.88
CA LEU A 164 -2.60 7.27 -2.59
C LEU A 164 -3.75 8.29 -2.45
N PRO A 165 -4.56 8.25 -1.38
CA PRO A 165 -5.71 9.13 -1.25
C PRO A 165 -5.27 10.59 -1.18
N PRO A 166 -5.94 11.55 -1.85
CA PRO A 166 -5.58 12.96 -1.76
C PRO A 166 -5.36 13.42 -0.32
N TYR A 167 -4.43 14.35 -0.11
CA TYR A 167 -3.96 14.67 1.24
C TYR A 167 -5.08 15.09 2.21
N VAL A 168 -6.09 15.80 1.72
CA VAL A 168 -7.28 16.22 2.47
C VAL A 168 -8.12 15.05 3.01
N HIS A 169 -8.04 13.87 2.37
CA HIS A 169 -8.69 12.64 2.82
C HIS A 169 -7.76 11.78 3.69
N LEU A 170 -6.44 11.89 3.47
CA LEU A 170 -5.44 11.23 4.30
C LEU A 170 -5.36 11.85 5.69
N TRP A 171 -5.37 13.19 5.78
CA TRP A 171 -5.12 13.94 6.99
C TRP A 171 -6.13 15.08 7.18
N GLU A 172 -6.76 15.13 8.36
CA GLU A 172 -7.66 16.19 8.80
C GLU A 172 -6.86 17.26 9.58
N PRO A 173 -6.61 18.45 9.01
CA PRO A 173 -5.76 19.46 9.63
C PRO A 173 -6.29 19.98 10.96
N ASN A 174 -7.62 20.09 11.13
CA ASN A 174 -8.23 20.66 12.33
C ASN A 174 -8.13 19.72 13.53
N GLN A 175 -8.25 18.42 13.29
CA GLN A 175 -8.12 17.39 14.31
C GLN A 175 -6.67 16.89 14.44
N GLN A 176 -5.79 17.33 13.53
CA GLN A 176 -4.41 16.86 13.38
C GLN A 176 -4.33 15.33 13.40
N SER A 177 -5.21 14.68 12.65
CA SER A 177 -5.35 13.22 12.70
C SER A 177 -5.68 12.63 11.35
N ILE A 178 -5.62 11.31 11.23
CA ILE A 178 -6.02 10.63 10.00
C ILE A 178 -7.50 10.93 9.73
N GLY A 179 -7.82 11.41 8.52
CA GLY A 179 -9.13 12.00 8.21
C GLY A 179 -10.21 10.95 7.92
N GLU A 180 -9.95 10.07 6.96
CA GLU A 180 -10.90 9.04 6.53
C GLU A 180 -10.52 7.66 7.05
N ASN A 181 -11.49 6.76 7.24
CA ASN A 181 -11.19 5.44 7.81
C ASN A 181 -10.35 4.56 6.88
N PHE A 182 -10.57 4.63 5.56
CA PHE A 182 -9.73 3.89 4.61
C PHE A 182 -8.27 4.38 4.66
N SER A 183 -8.01 5.59 5.16
CA SER A 183 -6.66 6.11 5.34
C SER A 183 -5.90 5.38 6.45
N HIS A 184 -6.57 4.63 7.34
CA HIS A 184 -5.93 3.70 8.27
C HIS A 184 -5.34 2.46 7.60
N GLN A 185 -5.63 2.22 6.32
CA GLN A 185 -5.04 1.11 5.55
C GLN A 185 -3.65 1.49 5.00
N VAL A 186 -3.33 2.79 4.99
CA VAL A 186 -2.06 3.35 4.54
C VAL A 186 -1.13 3.51 5.76
N PRO A 187 0.15 3.11 5.67
CA PRO A 187 1.07 3.27 6.78
C PRO A 187 1.39 4.74 7.05
N PHE A 188 1.78 5.07 8.29
CA PHE A 188 2.02 6.45 8.72
C PHE A 188 3.50 6.69 9.12
N PRO A 189 4.42 6.97 8.17
CA PRO A 189 5.86 7.11 8.44
C PRO A 189 6.22 8.15 9.49
N ALA A 190 5.63 9.35 9.46
CA ALA A 190 5.95 10.39 10.45
C ALA A 190 5.66 9.95 11.89
N LEU A 191 4.63 9.12 12.11
CA LEU A 191 4.34 8.55 13.42
C LEU A 191 5.44 7.58 13.87
N MET A 192 5.88 6.66 13.00
CA MET A 192 6.96 5.73 13.32
C MET A 192 8.28 6.46 13.58
N LEU A 193 8.55 7.52 12.83
CA LEU A 193 9.74 8.36 13.00
C LEU A 193 9.69 9.18 14.31
N ASP A 194 8.51 9.68 14.69
CA ASP A 194 8.30 10.31 16.00
C ASP A 194 8.61 9.35 17.15
N GLN A 195 8.16 8.11 17.04
CA GLN A 195 8.43 7.08 18.05
C GLN A 195 9.90 6.68 18.09
N LEU A 196 10.56 6.57 16.93
CA LEU A 196 12.01 6.33 16.88
C LEU A 196 12.80 7.47 17.53
N PHE A 197 12.41 8.72 17.28
CA PHE A 197 12.99 9.88 17.95
C PHE A 197 12.79 9.80 19.46
N LEU A 198 11.55 9.57 19.92
CA LEU A 198 11.24 9.47 21.34
C LEU A 198 12.08 8.38 22.01
N PHE A 199 12.17 7.20 21.41
CA PHE A 199 13.01 6.08 21.88
C PHE A 199 14.48 6.49 22.00
N ALA A 200 15.02 7.17 21.00
CA ALA A 200 16.41 7.59 20.96
C ALA A 200 16.75 8.68 21.98
N THR A 201 15.80 9.54 22.31
CA THR A 201 16.00 10.67 23.24
C THR A 201 15.48 10.42 24.66
N ALA A 202 14.74 9.34 24.88
CA ALA A 202 14.19 9.02 26.18
C ALA A 202 15.28 8.84 27.23
N GLN A 203 15.03 9.40 28.41
CA GLN A 203 15.85 9.24 29.61
C GLN A 203 15.03 8.47 30.65
N ALA A 204 15.69 7.69 31.49
CA ALA A 204 15.03 7.08 32.63
C ALA A 204 14.79 8.17 33.69
N ASP A 205 13.65 8.11 34.36
CA ASP A 205 13.31 9.05 35.44
C ASP A 205 14.27 8.85 36.64
N ASP A 206 14.66 7.60 36.89
CA ASP A 206 15.69 7.20 37.86
C ASP A 206 16.90 6.58 37.12
N PRO A 207 18.15 7.03 37.39
CA PRO A 207 19.37 6.44 36.83
C PRO A 207 19.54 4.93 37.09
N GLU A 208 18.94 4.39 38.15
CA GLU A 208 19.02 2.97 38.50
C GLU A 208 17.96 2.13 37.75
N GLU A 209 16.93 2.75 37.17
CA GLU A 209 15.88 2.05 36.44
C GLU A 209 16.30 1.70 35.00
N SER A 210 16.00 0.47 34.60
CA SER A 210 16.20 0.04 33.22
C SER A 210 15.14 0.66 32.31
N LEU A 211 15.58 1.56 31.42
CA LEU A 211 14.69 2.15 30.41
C LEU A 211 13.99 1.10 29.54
N TYR A 212 14.60 -0.07 29.33
CA TYR A 212 13.94 -1.17 28.62
C TYR A 212 12.64 -1.61 29.32
N GLN A 213 12.60 -1.60 30.65
CA GLN A 213 11.42 -2.01 31.42
C GLN A 213 10.37 -0.89 31.51
N THR A 214 10.78 0.37 31.51
CA THR A 214 9.90 1.52 31.76
C THR A 214 9.44 2.24 30.50
N PHE A 215 10.19 2.14 29.40
CA PHE A 215 9.83 2.80 28.14
C PHE A 215 8.54 2.25 27.54
N LYS A 216 7.63 3.16 27.20
CA LYS A 216 6.34 2.85 26.57
C LYS A 216 6.27 3.47 25.18
N TRP A 217 6.14 2.61 24.17
CA TRP A 217 5.83 3.02 22.81
C TRP A 217 4.46 3.69 22.75
N TYR A 218 4.36 4.76 21.96
CA TYR A 218 3.14 5.53 21.70
C TYR A 218 2.46 6.15 22.93
N ASN A 219 3.18 6.25 24.06
CA ASN A 219 2.68 6.95 25.25
C ASN A 219 2.75 8.48 25.09
N ASN A 220 3.65 8.96 24.23
CA ASN A 220 3.76 10.34 23.83
C ASN A 220 3.93 10.40 22.31
N THR A 221 2.95 10.96 21.62
CA THR A 221 2.92 11.00 20.16
C THR A 221 2.89 12.44 19.70
N PHE A 222 3.90 12.85 18.92
CA PHE A 222 4.09 14.25 18.49
C PHE A 222 4.02 15.26 19.65
N ALA A 223 4.65 14.91 20.78
CA ALA A 223 4.63 15.65 22.04
C ALA A 223 3.24 15.78 22.72
N LEU A 224 2.23 15.06 22.25
CA LEU A 224 0.94 14.92 22.94
C LEU A 224 0.99 13.70 23.86
N ASP A 225 0.56 13.87 25.11
CA ASP A 225 0.32 12.74 26.00
C ASP A 225 -0.78 11.84 25.45
N PHE A 226 -0.70 10.56 25.79
CA PHE A 226 -1.65 9.54 25.36
C PHE A 226 -3.13 9.93 25.50
N GLY A 227 -3.52 10.61 26.59
CA GLY A 227 -4.90 11.05 26.83
C GLY A 227 -5.38 12.17 25.89
N LYS A 228 -4.46 12.85 25.21
CA LYS A 228 -4.71 13.94 24.26
C LYS A 228 -4.45 13.55 22.82
N SER A 229 -3.71 12.45 22.58
CA SER A 229 -3.43 11.96 21.23
C SER A 229 -4.70 11.40 20.55
N PRO A 230 -4.95 11.75 19.28
CA PRO A 230 -6.00 11.11 18.49
C PRO A 230 -5.87 9.58 18.46
N ARG A 231 -6.99 8.88 18.70
CA ARG A 231 -7.04 7.41 18.67
C ARG A 231 -6.72 6.82 17.29
N SER A 232 -6.93 7.60 16.23
CA SER A 232 -6.60 7.22 14.86
C SER A 232 -5.12 6.88 14.63
N TYR A 233 -4.20 7.41 15.45
CA TYR A 233 -2.78 7.05 15.36
C TYR A 233 -2.51 5.57 15.66
N TYR A 234 -3.40 4.93 16.43
CA TYR A 234 -3.28 3.56 16.94
C TYR A 234 -4.01 2.53 16.07
N LEU A 235 -4.50 2.93 14.89
CA LEU A 235 -5.28 2.07 14.00
C LEU A 235 -4.53 1.63 12.75
N GLY A 236 -3.39 2.25 12.43
CA GLY A 236 -2.70 1.96 11.17
C GLY A 236 -1.99 0.60 11.12
N PRO A 237 -1.46 0.22 9.94
CA PRO A 237 -0.74 -1.03 9.71
C PRO A 237 0.48 -1.22 10.60
N GLN A 238 1.13 -0.12 11.01
CA GLN A 238 2.26 -0.13 11.95
C GLN A 238 1.94 -0.84 13.27
N MET A 239 0.66 -0.90 13.66
CA MET A 239 0.21 -1.54 14.90
C MET A 239 0.05 -3.06 14.77
N CYS A 240 0.14 -3.61 13.56
CA CYS A 240 0.12 -5.05 13.29
C CYS A 240 1.49 -5.72 13.57
N CYS A 241 2.52 -4.93 13.84
CA CYS A 241 3.85 -5.39 14.23
C CYS A 241 4.12 -5.13 15.72
N SER A 242 4.93 -5.97 16.35
CA SER A 242 5.49 -5.67 17.67
C SER A 242 6.89 -5.06 17.54
N PRO A 243 7.20 -3.96 18.26
CA PRO A 243 8.56 -3.42 18.36
C PRO A 243 9.46 -4.18 19.35
N TYR A 244 9.04 -5.35 19.83
CA TYR A 244 9.79 -6.16 20.80
C TYR A 244 11.18 -6.54 20.33
N VAL A 245 12.15 -6.41 21.24
CA VAL A 245 13.51 -6.96 21.13
C VAL A 245 14.03 -7.33 22.52
N SER A 246 15.17 -8.03 22.60
CA SER A 246 15.88 -8.23 23.87
C SER A 246 16.49 -6.94 24.40
N GLN A 247 16.69 -6.84 25.73
CA GLN A 247 17.28 -5.66 26.38
C GLN A 247 18.63 -5.26 25.77
N ARG A 248 19.52 -6.23 25.52
CA ARG A 248 20.83 -5.96 24.90
C ARG A 248 20.69 -5.29 23.54
N LYS A 249 19.71 -5.72 22.74
CA LYS A 249 19.43 -5.16 21.42
C LYS A 249 18.80 -3.77 21.53
N PHE A 250 17.85 -3.59 22.45
CA PHE A 250 17.25 -2.30 22.79
C PHE A 250 18.33 -1.27 23.12
N ASP A 251 19.26 -1.60 24.03
CA ASP A 251 20.31 -0.69 24.46
C ASP A 251 21.28 -0.34 23.33
N ALA A 252 21.67 -1.33 22.51
CA ALA A 252 22.54 -1.11 21.36
C ALA A 252 21.89 -0.18 20.32
N ALA A 253 20.63 -0.41 19.99
CA ALA A 253 19.89 0.43 19.05
C ALA A 253 19.69 1.85 19.61
N ARG A 254 19.38 2.00 20.90
CA ARG A 254 19.22 3.33 21.52
C ARG A 254 20.49 4.14 21.47
N ARG A 255 21.64 3.52 21.81
CA ARG A 255 22.95 4.18 21.72
C ARG A 255 23.25 4.63 20.31
N PHE A 256 22.94 3.80 19.30
CA PHE A 256 23.09 4.18 17.90
C PHE A 256 22.21 5.37 17.55
N TRP A 257 20.90 5.28 17.77
CA TRP A 257 19.95 6.30 17.33
C TRP A 257 20.10 7.63 18.08
N SER A 258 20.47 7.61 19.36
CA SER A 258 20.72 8.85 20.13
C SER A 258 21.86 9.72 19.57
N GLN A 259 22.74 9.12 18.75
CA GLN A 259 23.81 9.83 18.05
C GLN A 259 23.37 10.29 16.65
N HIS A 260 22.58 9.48 15.95
CA HIS A 260 22.25 9.69 14.54
C HIS A 260 20.94 10.46 14.29
N ILE A 261 19.99 10.45 15.24
CA ILE A 261 18.70 11.14 15.07
C ILE A 261 18.75 12.62 15.47
N ARG A 262 19.88 13.12 15.96
CA ARG A 262 20.02 14.47 16.55
C ARG A 262 19.62 15.61 15.61
N THR A 263 19.75 15.43 14.30
CA THR A 263 19.38 16.44 13.31
C THR A 263 17.90 16.41 12.92
N TYR A 264 17.14 15.40 13.38
CA TYR A 264 15.72 15.29 13.12
C TYR A 264 14.94 16.29 13.98
N ALA A 265 14.09 17.09 13.34
CA ALA A 265 13.22 18.02 14.04
C ALA A 265 11.86 17.35 14.29
N ARG A 266 11.68 16.87 15.52
CA ARG A 266 10.44 16.24 15.97
C ARG A 266 9.23 17.16 15.77
N THR A 267 8.12 16.61 15.28
CA THR A 267 6.82 17.30 15.29
C THR A 267 6.32 17.46 16.73
N ASP A 268 5.97 18.69 17.10
CA ASP A 268 5.42 19.02 18.42
C ASP A 268 4.05 19.67 18.28
N LEU A 269 2.99 18.85 18.29
CA LEU A 269 1.61 19.32 18.16
C LEU A 269 1.10 19.99 19.45
N SER A 270 1.78 19.83 20.59
CA SER A 270 1.37 20.43 21.86
C SER A 270 1.49 21.96 21.88
N ARG A 271 2.41 22.51 21.08
CA ARG A 271 2.70 23.95 21.01
C ARG A 271 1.90 24.70 19.95
N GLY A 272 0.81 24.12 19.44
CA GLY A 272 0.05 24.69 18.33
C GLY A 272 0.89 24.81 17.05
N SER A 273 1.84 23.89 16.84
CA SER A 273 2.71 23.91 15.67
C SER A 273 1.94 23.69 14.37
N LEU A 274 2.58 24.07 13.25
CA LEU A 274 2.03 23.89 11.92
C LEU A 274 1.73 22.40 11.66
N PRO A 275 0.54 22.09 11.13
CA PRO A 275 0.12 20.70 10.91
C PRO A 275 1.03 19.99 9.90
N LEU A 276 0.96 18.66 9.90
CA LEU A 276 1.34 17.89 8.72
C LEU A 276 0.35 18.29 7.62
N ASP A 277 0.80 19.10 6.66
CA ASP A 277 -0.04 19.72 5.62
C ASP A 277 0.32 19.23 4.20
N SER A 278 1.25 18.29 4.11
CA SER A 278 1.82 17.81 2.86
C SER A 278 2.37 16.40 3.02
N TYR A 279 2.45 15.69 1.90
CA TYR A 279 3.06 14.36 1.86
C TYR A 279 4.52 14.36 2.31
N HIS A 280 5.31 15.38 1.96
CA HIS A 280 6.70 15.47 2.45
C HIS A 280 6.78 15.47 3.98
N LYS A 281 5.86 16.16 4.67
CA LYS A 281 5.80 16.15 6.14
C LYS A 281 5.24 14.83 6.67
N PHE A 282 4.21 14.26 6.02
CA PHE A 282 3.65 12.95 6.38
C PHE A 282 4.66 11.80 6.25
N LEU A 283 5.56 11.89 5.27
CA LEU A 283 6.67 10.96 5.06
C LEU A 283 7.89 11.25 5.96
N GLY A 284 7.88 12.37 6.71
CA GLY A 284 9.00 12.76 7.57
C GLY A 284 10.23 13.31 6.81
N LEU A 285 10.07 13.76 5.56
CA LEU A 285 11.16 14.27 4.71
C LEU A 285 11.39 15.78 4.88
N LYS A 286 10.38 16.51 5.37
CA LYS A 286 10.47 17.93 5.69
C LYS A 286 10.06 18.20 7.12
N THR A 287 10.66 19.22 7.73
CA THR A 287 10.21 19.78 9.00
C THR A 287 8.89 20.53 8.79
N GLN A 288 8.24 20.90 9.88
CA GLN A 288 6.98 21.66 9.87
C GLN A 288 7.18 23.05 9.25
N ARG A 289 8.42 23.57 9.29
CA ARG A 289 8.86 24.81 8.64
C ARG A 289 9.33 24.62 7.19
N GLY A 290 9.30 23.40 6.66
CA GLY A 290 9.64 23.09 5.28
C GLY A 290 11.11 22.77 5.00
N ALA A 291 11.98 22.78 6.01
CA ALA A 291 13.39 22.41 5.83
C ALA A 291 13.53 20.90 5.56
N PRO A 292 14.40 20.45 4.65
CA PRO A 292 14.65 19.02 4.43
C PRO A 292 15.21 18.34 5.69
N GLN A 293 14.76 17.11 5.96
CA GLN A 293 15.25 16.27 7.06
C GLN A 293 15.31 14.80 6.64
N THR A 294 16.15 14.46 5.66
CA THR A 294 16.22 13.12 5.06
C THR A 294 17.38 12.27 5.58
N SER A 295 18.26 12.83 6.43
CA SER A 295 19.47 12.16 6.91
C SER A 295 19.20 10.84 7.62
N TRP A 296 18.10 10.75 8.37
CA TRP A 296 17.66 9.52 9.05
C TRP A 296 17.46 8.35 8.09
N PHE A 297 16.99 8.61 6.86
CA PHE A 297 16.64 7.57 5.91
C PHE A 297 17.87 6.77 5.47
N SER A 298 19.04 7.42 5.34
CA SER A 298 20.31 6.74 5.01
C SER A 298 20.67 5.64 6.01
N GLN A 299 20.39 5.85 7.30
CA GLN A 299 20.71 4.88 8.36
C GLN A 299 19.68 3.74 8.38
N VAL A 300 18.42 4.08 8.14
CA VAL A 300 17.33 3.10 7.97
C VAL A 300 17.60 2.19 6.78
N SER A 301 17.96 2.74 5.62
CA SER A 301 18.19 1.97 4.40
C SER A 301 19.41 1.04 4.53
N GLN A 302 20.50 1.50 5.16
CA GLN A 302 21.67 0.64 5.44
C GLN A 302 21.31 -0.54 6.35
N ALA A 303 20.54 -0.31 7.42
CA ALA A 303 20.09 -1.38 8.30
C ALA A 303 19.22 -2.41 7.54
N MET A 304 18.32 -1.92 6.69
CA MET A 304 17.42 -2.76 5.91
C MET A 304 18.09 -3.48 4.75
N GLN A 305 19.18 -2.94 4.21
CA GLN A 305 20.02 -3.66 3.25
C GLN A 305 20.59 -4.95 3.87
N VAL A 306 21.06 -4.88 5.12
CA VAL A 306 21.53 -6.07 5.86
C VAL A 306 20.36 -7.00 6.17
N TYR A 307 19.21 -6.46 6.61
CA TYR A 307 18.00 -7.25 6.86
C TYR A 307 17.59 -8.09 5.65
N CYS A 308 17.56 -7.50 4.46
CA CYS A 308 17.15 -8.18 3.23
C CYS A 308 18.11 -9.32 2.82
N GLN A 309 19.36 -9.34 3.29
CA GLN A 309 20.29 -10.43 2.99
C GLN A 309 19.87 -11.77 3.65
N TYR A 310 19.11 -11.70 4.74
CA TYR A 310 18.60 -12.88 5.46
C TYR A 310 17.32 -13.46 4.83
N PHE A 311 16.75 -12.80 3.83
CA PHE A 311 15.57 -13.28 3.11
C PHE A 311 15.93 -13.58 1.65
N SER A 312 15.68 -14.81 1.21
CA SER A 312 15.76 -15.20 -0.20
C SER A 312 14.78 -14.38 -1.03
N GLU A 313 15.04 -14.25 -2.33
CA GLU A 313 14.18 -13.51 -3.28
C GLU A 313 13.95 -12.02 -2.97
N SER A 314 14.68 -11.46 -2.00
CA SER A 314 14.69 -10.00 -1.80
C SER A 314 15.09 -9.29 -3.08
N THR A 315 14.32 -8.28 -3.47
CA THR A 315 14.37 -7.66 -4.81
C THR A 315 14.30 -6.14 -4.71
N ALA A 316 15.02 -5.43 -5.57
CA ALA A 316 14.99 -3.96 -5.59
C ALA A 316 13.63 -3.40 -6.03
N LEU A 317 13.20 -2.27 -5.47
CA LEU A 317 11.95 -1.60 -5.85
C LEU A 317 11.90 -1.25 -7.34
N ALA A 318 13.04 -0.93 -7.95
CA ALA A 318 13.15 -0.67 -9.39
C ALA A 318 12.64 -1.85 -10.24
N SER A 319 12.90 -3.09 -9.80
CA SER A 319 12.54 -4.33 -10.48
C SER A 319 11.07 -4.70 -10.33
N ILE A 320 10.33 -4.07 -9.42
CA ILE A 320 8.89 -4.28 -9.32
C ILE A 320 8.19 -3.54 -10.46
N SER A 321 7.47 -4.30 -11.28
CA SER A 321 6.65 -3.77 -12.37
C SER A 321 5.59 -2.80 -11.85
N THR A 322 5.34 -1.72 -12.58
CA THR A 322 4.20 -0.84 -12.30
C THR A 322 2.94 -1.23 -13.06
N THR A 323 3.07 -2.11 -14.05
CA THR A 323 1.97 -2.66 -14.84
C THR A 323 1.75 -4.12 -14.48
N GLY A 324 0.48 -4.45 -14.28
CA GLY A 324 0.08 -5.58 -13.46
C GLY A 324 -0.26 -6.86 -14.19
N THR A 325 -0.24 -7.94 -13.41
CA THR A 325 -0.78 -9.26 -13.78
C THR A 325 -2.31 -9.30 -13.82
N GLY A 326 -2.98 -8.33 -13.19
CA GLY A 326 -4.45 -8.32 -13.02
C GLY A 326 -4.91 -8.33 -11.56
N ALA A 327 -4.01 -8.54 -10.59
CA ALA A 327 -4.36 -8.68 -9.17
C ALA A 327 -5.17 -7.49 -8.61
N SER A 328 -4.87 -6.26 -9.07
CA SER A 328 -5.61 -5.04 -8.72
C SER A 328 -7.12 -5.09 -9.00
N ALA A 329 -7.55 -5.89 -9.97
CA ALA A 329 -8.96 -6.05 -10.33
C ALA A 329 -9.71 -7.04 -9.42
N VAL A 330 -8.97 -7.88 -8.68
CA VAL A 330 -9.54 -8.81 -7.70
C VAL A 330 -9.61 -8.13 -6.35
N PHE A 331 -10.74 -8.29 -5.66
CA PHE A 331 -10.94 -7.71 -4.35
C PHE A 331 -11.49 -8.72 -3.34
N GLY A 332 -10.98 -8.63 -2.11
CA GLY A 332 -11.41 -9.44 -0.98
C GLY A 332 -12.61 -8.83 -0.26
N LYS A 333 -13.53 -9.68 0.18
CA LYS A 333 -14.58 -9.35 1.13
C LYS A 333 -14.40 -10.20 2.39
N PRO A 334 -14.17 -9.59 3.56
CA PRO A 334 -14.11 -10.32 4.82
C PRO A 334 -15.50 -10.88 5.15
N ILE A 335 -15.52 -12.08 5.72
CA ILE A 335 -16.73 -12.66 6.30
C ILE A 335 -16.97 -12.00 7.66
N ALA A 336 -18.22 -11.61 7.92
CA ALA A 336 -18.58 -10.94 9.15
C ALA A 336 -18.36 -11.86 10.37
N ASP A 337 -17.51 -11.40 11.27
CA ASP A 337 -17.18 -12.06 12.53
C ASP A 337 -16.95 -11.01 13.64
N ASN A 338 -17.21 -11.38 14.89
CA ASN A 338 -17.09 -10.47 16.03
C ASN A 338 -15.64 -10.10 16.34
N ALA A 339 -14.70 -11.03 16.22
CA ALA A 339 -13.27 -10.76 16.41
C ALA A 339 -12.74 -9.86 15.30
N VAL A 340 -13.14 -10.10 14.05
CA VAL A 340 -12.80 -9.23 12.90
C VAL A 340 -13.37 -7.82 13.06
N SER A 341 -14.64 -7.71 13.45
CA SER A 341 -15.29 -6.41 13.71
C SER A 341 -14.63 -5.67 14.88
N GLY A 342 -14.32 -6.37 15.97
CA GLY A 342 -13.62 -5.81 17.13
C GLY A 342 -12.17 -5.41 16.83
N TRP A 343 -11.49 -6.13 15.94
CA TRP A 343 -10.14 -5.77 15.49
C TRP A 343 -10.14 -4.55 14.57
N LEU A 344 -11.12 -4.45 13.66
CA LEU A 344 -11.27 -3.33 12.73
C LEU A 344 -11.74 -2.05 13.45
N HIS A 345 -12.64 -2.20 14.42
CA HIS A 345 -13.20 -1.13 15.24
C HIS A 345 -12.94 -1.36 16.74
N PRO A 346 -11.66 -1.29 17.17
CA PRO A 346 -11.30 -1.58 18.55
C PRO A 346 -11.88 -0.56 19.52
N ASN A 347 -12.06 -0.98 20.77
CA ASN A 347 -12.42 -0.08 21.87
C ASN A 347 -11.23 0.83 22.22
N ASP A 348 -11.53 2.05 22.66
CA ASP A 348 -10.52 3.03 23.08
C ASP A 348 -9.56 2.48 24.15
N ASP A 349 -10.07 1.65 25.07
CA ASP A 349 -9.27 1.03 26.14
C ASP A 349 -8.21 0.05 25.60
N HIS A 350 -8.37 -0.44 24.37
CA HIS A 350 -7.39 -1.31 23.71
C HIS A 350 -6.36 -0.53 22.89
N LEU A 351 -6.58 0.77 22.66
CA LEU A 351 -5.71 1.63 21.86
C LEU A 351 -4.76 2.43 22.75
N ILE A 352 -3.94 1.74 23.54
CA ILE A 352 -3.05 2.34 24.55
C ILE A 352 -1.57 2.27 24.20
N GLY A 353 -0.78 3.18 24.77
CA GLY A 353 0.68 3.05 24.78
C GLY A 353 1.10 1.78 25.54
N PHE A 354 2.17 1.14 25.08
CA PHE A 354 2.54 -0.20 25.55
C PHE A 354 4.05 -0.35 25.81
N PRO A 355 4.46 -1.19 26.76
CA PRO A 355 5.87 -1.30 27.16
C PRO A 355 6.73 -1.92 26.05
N SER A 356 8.02 -1.58 26.05
CA SER A 356 8.98 -2.13 25.08
C SER A 356 9.16 -3.66 25.16
N THR A 357 8.77 -4.25 26.30
CA THR A 357 8.81 -5.69 26.57
C THR A 357 7.62 -6.47 25.99
N ARG A 358 6.61 -5.79 25.43
CA ARG A 358 5.42 -6.43 24.87
C ARG A 358 5.76 -7.20 23.59
N THR A 359 5.64 -8.52 23.61
CA THR A 359 5.93 -9.40 22.46
C THR A 359 4.82 -9.40 21.41
N THR A 360 3.56 -9.26 21.81
CA THR A 360 2.42 -9.26 20.90
C THR A 360 2.19 -7.88 20.27
N PRO A 361 1.79 -7.80 18.98
CA PRO A 361 1.37 -6.54 18.39
C PRO A 361 0.21 -5.90 19.15
N LEU A 362 0.03 -4.58 18.99
CA LEU A 362 -1.14 -3.90 19.56
C LEU A 362 -2.42 -4.34 18.83
N ARG A 363 -2.36 -4.42 17.50
CA ARG A 363 -3.44 -4.90 16.62
C ARG A 363 -3.04 -6.21 15.94
N ALA A 364 -2.89 -7.28 16.74
CA ALA A 364 -2.68 -8.61 16.19
C ALA A 364 -3.88 -9.00 15.29
N MET A 365 -3.58 -9.53 14.10
CA MET A 365 -4.60 -9.95 13.15
C MET A 365 -5.37 -11.16 13.73
N PRO A 366 -6.72 -11.15 13.70
CA PRO A 366 -7.49 -12.26 14.26
C PRO A 366 -7.35 -13.52 13.40
N ASP A 367 -7.29 -14.68 14.05
CA ASP A 367 -7.22 -15.99 13.39
C ASP A 367 -8.52 -16.29 12.61
N GLU A 368 -9.62 -15.69 13.06
CA GLU A 368 -10.96 -15.75 12.47
C GLU A 368 -11.09 -14.89 11.20
N LEU A 369 -10.03 -14.16 10.78
CA LEU A 369 -10.07 -13.41 9.54
C LEU A 369 -10.16 -14.35 8.34
N VAL A 370 -11.38 -14.45 7.80
CA VAL A 370 -11.68 -15.20 6.59
C VAL A 370 -12.14 -14.24 5.51
N MET A 371 -11.62 -14.39 4.29
CA MET A 371 -11.99 -13.58 3.14
C MET A 371 -12.49 -14.42 1.97
N CYS A 372 -13.42 -13.85 1.20
CA CYS A 372 -13.80 -14.33 -0.12
C CYS A 372 -13.32 -13.32 -1.16
N PHE A 373 -12.50 -13.77 -2.12
CA PHE A 373 -11.99 -12.93 -3.19
C PHE A 373 -12.90 -13.05 -4.42
N GLN A 374 -13.09 -11.93 -5.12
CA GLN A 374 -14.01 -11.86 -6.24
C GLN A 374 -13.60 -10.79 -7.26
N HIS A 375 -14.04 -10.96 -8.50
CA HIS A 375 -13.89 -9.96 -9.56
C HIS A 375 -14.94 -10.15 -10.66
N SER A 376 -15.10 -9.08 -11.46
CA SER A 376 -16.09 -9.01 -12.54
C SER A 376 -15.44 -9.13 -13.93
N HIS A 377 -14.17 -9.57 -14.00
CA HIS A 377 -13.41 -9.65 -15.25
C HIS A 377 -13.14 -11.11 -15.71
N HIS A 378 -13.61 -11.45 -16.93
CA HIS A 378 -13.54 -12.78 -17.54
C HIS A 378 -12.15 -13.24 -18.04
N GLY A 379 -11.12 -12.39 -17.99
CA GLY A 379 -9.81 -12.66 -18.60
C GLY A 379 -8.62 -12.51 -17.66
N ILE A 380 -8.86 -12.49 -16.35
CA ILE A 380 -7.79 -12.48 -15.34
C ILE A 380 -7.13 -13.86 -15.31
N ASP A 381 -5.79 -13.86 -15.34
CA ASP A 381 -4.97 -15.05 -15.14
C ASP A 381 -5.11 -15.54 -13.67
N GLU A 382 -5.18 -16.85 -13.47
CA GLU A 382 -5.20 -17.50 -12.15
C GLU A 382 -4.02 -17.07 -11.27
N ARG A 383 -2.88 -16.73 -11.89
CA ARG A 383 -1.74 -16.15 -11.16
C ARG A 383 -2.11 -14.83 -10.50
N ALA A 384 -2.83 -13.95 -11.18
CA ALA A 384 -3.28 -12.68 -10.61
C ALA A 384 -4.28 -12.88 -9.45
N GLU A 385 -5.16 -13.85 -9.57
CA GLU A 385 -6.04 -14.27 -8.45
C GLU A 385 -5.21 -14.74 -7.26
N THR A 386 -4.19 -15.55 -7.50
CA THR A 386 -3.27 -16.03 -6.44
C THR A 386 -2.53 -14.87 -5.77
N TYR A 387 -2.01 -13.92 -6.55
CA TYR A 387 -1.38 -12.72 -6.00
C TYR A 387 -2.34 -11.92 -5.13
N ALA A 388 -3.58 -11.70 -5.57
CA ALA A 388 -4.57 -10.96 -4.80
C ALA A 388 -4.95 -11.69 -3.50
N ILE A 389 -5.16 -13.01 -3.57
CA ILE A 389 -5.48 -13.86 -2.42
C ILE A 389 -4.32 -13.84 -1.40
N VAL A 390 -3.07 -13.93 -1.85
CA VAL A 390 -1.92 -13.91 -0.94
C VAL A 390 -1.66 -12.52 -0.38
N SER A 391 -1.83 -11.45 -1.15
CA SER A 391 -1.40 -10.13 -0.73
C SER A 391 -2.45 -9.34 0.06
N HIS A 392 -3.74 -9.64 -0.13
CA HIS A 392 -4.82 -8.92 0.53
C HIS A 392 -4.75 -7.39 0.31
N THR A 393 -4.27 -6.92 -0.85
CA THR A 393 -4.01 -5.49 -1.07
C THR A 393 -5.22 -4.69 -1.52
N ASN A 394 -6.31 -5.34 -1.93
CA ASN A 394 -7.57 -4.68 -2.32
C ASN A 394 -8.74 -5.31 -1.53
N ILE A 395 -9.09 -4.73 -0.38
CA ILE A 395 -10.11 -5.29 0.53
C ILE A 395 -11.30 -4.35 0.65
N ASP A 396 -12.50 -4.94 0.63
CA ASP A 396 -13.76 -4.24 0.87
C ASP A 396 -14.21 -4.43 2.31
N TRP A 397 -13.92 -3.46 3.17
CA TRP A 397 -14.31 -3.54 4.56
C TRP A 397 -15.75 -3.09 4.83
N ALA A 398 -16.51 -2.61 3.83
CA ALA A 398 -17.81 -1.98 4.03
C ALA A 398 -18.90 -2.92 4.63
N GLY A 399 -18.70 -4.23 4.48
CA GLY A 399 -19.58 -5.26 5.04
C GLY A 399 -19.37 -5.53 6.53
N ILE A 400 -18.23 -5.15 7.10
CA ILE A 400 -17.93 -5.30 8.53
C ILE A 400 -18.43 -4.06 9.24
N ARG A 401 -19.55 -4.20 9.97
CA ARG A 401 -20.17 -3.11 10.70
C ARG A 401 -20.04 -3.32 12.20
N ARG A 402 -20.03 -2.22 12.95
CA ARG A 402 -20.30 -2.20 14.37
C ARG A 402 -21.68 -1.58 14.62
N GLY A 403 -22.40 -2.07 15.63
CA GLY A 403 -23.79 -1.66 15.90
C GLY A 403 -23.98 -0.20 16.36
N ALA A 404 -22.89 0.53 16.65
CA ALA A 404 -22.91 1.95 17.03
C ALA A 404 -21.86 2.74 16.23
N PRO A 405 -22.15 3.98 15.80
CA PRO A 405 -21.19 4.82 15.10
C PRO A 405 -20.07 5.24 16.05
N HIS A 406 -18.89 4.64 15.87
CA HIS A 406 -17.67 5.09 16.53
C HIS A 406 -16.91 6.04 15.62
N ARG A 407 -16.02 6.88 16.18
CA ARG A 407 -15.10 7.75 15.41
C ARG A 407 -14.20 6.98 14.43
N VAL A 408 -14.14 5.65 14.57
CA VAL A 408 -13.30 4.69 13.83
C VAL A 408 -14.12 3.80 12.89
N ASP A 409 -15.41 4.08 12.71
CA ASP A 409 -16.32 3.27 11.90
C ASP A 409 -16.16 3.59 10.41
N ILE A 410 -15.97 2.59 9.55
CA ILE A 410 -15.78 2.76 8.10
C ILE A 410 -17.10 3.22 7.51
N GLN A 411 -17.30 4.54 7.47
CA GLN A 411 -18.53 5.11 6.91
C GLN A 411 -18.64 4.76 5.43
N GLN A 412 -19.73 4.08 5.09
CA GLN A 412 -20.09 3.61 3.74
C GLN A 412 -20.18 4.69 2.67
N ARG A 413 -20.06 5.98 3.03
CA ARG A 413 -20.20 7.10 2.09
C ARG A 413 -18.93 7.42 1.30
N ARG A 414 -17.74 7.00 1.76
CA ARG A 414 -16.49 7.25 1.03
C ARG A 414 -15.75 5.94 0.85
N LEU A 415 -16.06 5.31 -0.28
CA LEU A 415 -15.46 4.06 -0.71
C LEU A 415 -13.94 4.24 -0.80
N ASN A 416 -13.20 3.23 -0.35
CA ASN A 416 -11.77 3.09 -0.64
C ASN A 416 -11.50 2.82 -2.14
N ARG A 417 -12.53 2.90 -2.97
CA ARG A 417 -12.57 2.60 -4.39
C ARG A 417 -13.41 3.64 -5.12
N SER A 418 -13.07 3.94 -6.36
CA SER A 418 -13.88 4.79 -7.23
C SER A 418 -13.89 4.27 -8.66
N GLY A 419 -14.93 4.60 -9.42
CA GLY A 419 -15.12 4.15 -10.80
C GLY A 419 -16.13 3.00 -10.94
N GLY A 420 -16.73 2.90 -12.12
CA GLY A 420 -17.86 1.98 -12.38
C GLY A 420 -17.49 0.50 -12.48
N TYR A 421 -16.21 0.12 -12.37
CA TYR A 421 -15.81 -1.29 -12.31
C TYR A 421 -16.31 -1.98 -11.03
N TRP A 422 -16.29 -1.27 -9.90
CA TRP A 422 -16.58 -1.83 -8.58
C TRP A 422 -18.06 -2.11 -8.34
N ASP A 423 -18.93 -1.44 -9.11
CA ASP A 423 -20.38 -1.61 -9.05
C ASP A 423 -20.88 -2.75 -9.93
N ARG A 424 -19.99 -3.44 -10.66
CA ARG A 424 -20.36 -4.56 -11.54
C ARG A 424 -20.48 -5.84 -10.75
N ASP A 425 -21.49 -6.63 -11.09
CA ASP A 425 -21.68 -7.97 -10.52
C ASP A 425 -20.44 -8.86 -10.78
N PRO A 426 -19.79 -9.35 -9.71
CA PRO A 426 -18.74 -10.33 -9.85
C PRO A 426 -19.31 -11.65 -10.37
N HIS A 427 -18.54 -12.36 -11.20
CA HIS A 427 -18.92 -13.68 -11.72
C HIS A 427 -17.92 -14.77 -11.34
N ARG A 428 -16.78 -14.41 -10.76
CA ARG A 428 -15.76 -15.34 -10.28
C ARG A 428 -15.48 -15.05 -8.80
N PHE A 429 -15.45 -16.13 -8.02
CA PHE A 429 -15.34 -16.10 -6.56
C PHE A 429 -14.37 -17.19 -6.11
N SER A 430 -13.58 -16.89 -5.08
CA SER A 430 -12.87 -17.91 -4.31
C SER A 430 -13.80 -18.56 -3.29
N GLY A 431 -13.42 -19.74 -2.80
CA GLY A 431 -13.91 -20.21 -1.51
C GLY A 431 -13.43 -19.30 -0.36
N PRO A 432 -13.91 -19.50 0.87
CA PRO A 432 -13.40 -18.80 2.04
C PRO A 432 -11.91 -19.11 2.27
N VAL A 433 -11.09 -18.08 2.45
CA VAL A 433 -9.64 -18.16 2.63
C VAL A 433 -9.23 -17.56 3.97
N SER A 434 -8.40 -18.27 4.74
CA SER A 434 -7.68 -17.73 5.90
C SER A 434 -6.21 -18.11 5.80
N LEU A 435 -5.34 -17.09 5.71
CA LEU A 435 -3.89 -17.27 5.51
C LEU A 435 -3.03 -16.83 6.69
N ALA A 436 -3.59 -16.15 7.70
CA ALA A 436 -2.82 -15.55 8.80
C ALA A 436 -1.80 -16.53 9.41
N ASN A 437 -2.24 -17.77 9.70
CA ASN A 437 -1.39 -18.81 10.28
C ASN A 437 -0.45 -19.53 9.29
N GLN A 438 -0.71 -19.42 7.97
CA GLN A 438 0.07 -20.10 6.94
C GLN A 438 1.34 -19.31 6.57
N TYR A 439 1.32 -17.98 6.69
CA TYR A 439 2.48 -17.15 6.35
C TYR A 439 3.73 -17.55 7.12
N ASN A 440 3.62 -17.76 8.44
CA ASN A 440 4.78 -18.09 9.28
C ASN A 440 5.52 -19.34 8.79
N GLN A 441 4.77 -20.41 8.46
CA GLN A 441 5.35 -21.66 7.95
C GLN A 441 6.07 -21.46 6.61
N CYS A 442 5.49 -20.68 5.70
CA CYS A 442 6.07 -20.39 4.40
C CYS A 442 7.35 -19.54 4.52
N ILE A 443 7.33 -18.48 5.33
CA ILE A 443 8.47 -17.58 5.52
C ILE A 443 9.67 -18.36 6.07
N VAL A 444 9.46 -19.17 7.10
CA VAL A 444 10.54 -19.94 7.73
C VAL A 444 11.13 -20.99 6.78
N SER A 445 10.28 -21.67 5.99
CA SER A 445 10.72 -22.80 5.16
C SER A 445 11.34 -22.38 3.82
N VAL A 446 10.86 -21.29 3.20
CA VAL A 446 11.24 -20.89 1.84
C VAL A 446 12.12 -19.65 1.84
N TYR A 447 11.83 -18.68 2.72
CA TYR A 447 12.40 -17.36 2.62
C TYR A 447 13.58 -17.11 3.55
N HIS A 448 13.58 -17.63 4.77
CA HIS A 448 14.61 -17.34 5.74
C HIS A 448 15.91 -18.13 5.47
N ARG A 449 17.03 -17.41 5.30
CA ARG A 449 18.37 -17.99 5.17
C ARG A 449 19.04 -18.04 6.54
N GLN A 450 19.48 -19.23 6.96
CA GLN A 450 20.17 -19.46 8.25
C GLN A 450 21.60 -18.88 8.28
#